data_AF-A0A6F9ABF7-F1
#
_entry.id   AF-A0A6F9ABF7-F1
#
_cell.length_a   1.000
_cell.length_b   1.000
_cell.length_c   1.000
_cell.angle_alpha   90.00
_cell.angle_beta   90.00
_cell.angle_gamma   90.00
#
_symmetry.space_group_name_H-M   'P 1'
#
loop_
_entity.id
_entity.type
_entity.pdbx_description
1 polymer ?
#
loop_
_entity_poly.entity_id
_entity_poly.type
_entity_poly.pdbx_seq_one_letter_code
_entity_poly.pdbx_strand_id
1 'polypeptide(L)'
;GARCGEGLRFRNVSCFVSDGSGQEEGSLVDDEMCGNLEPLVDGDKRITLEEPCTSPCPGDCYLTDWTLWSPCQLSCVSGADLGFGSVQVRSRAVLAQEPENLLQCPEQEWEARPCTGGCPMTAQPVADRSCDPACNRPRSFCTEAGVCGCEEGYTEVMTSDGLLDQCTVIPVLEIPTARDNRADVKTIRAVSPTQPSNSLPGRAGRTWFLQPFGPDGKLKTWVYGVAAGAFVLLIFIVSMTFLACKKPKKPQRRQMYNNRLKPLTLAYDGDADM
;
A
#
# COMPACT_ATOMS: atom_id res chain seq x y z
N GLY A 1 -9.66 -3.54 42.91
CA GLY A 1 -10.43 -3.34 41.67
C GLY A 1 -10.11 -4.46 40.69
N ALA A 2 -11.07 -4.80 39.82
CA ALA A 2 -10.84 -5.75 38.73
C ALA A 2 -9.77 -5.21 37.76
N ARG A 3 -8.88 -6.08 37.27
CA ARG A 3 -7.77 -5.70 36.36
C ARG A 3 -8.18 -5.72 34.88
N CYS A 4 -9.37 -6.19 34.58
CA CYS A 4 -9.94 -6.33 33.24
C CYS A 4 -11.47 -6.42 33.35
N GLY A 5 -12.18 -6.35 32.22
CA GLY A 5 -13.64 -6.32 32.14
C GLY A 5 -14.21 -4.92 31.94
N GLU A 6 -15.53 -4.78 32.16
CA GLU A 6 -16.23 -3.51 32.14
C GLU A 6 -15.81 -2.63 33.33
N GLY A 7 -15.59 -1.35 33.06
CA GLY A 7 -15.20 -0.36 34.05
C GLY A 7 -15.51 1.06 33.59
N LEU A 8 -15.10 2.01 34.41
CA LEU A 8 -15.23 3.44 34.12
C LEU A 8 -13.84 4.05 34.00
N ARG A 9 -13.67 4.88 32.98
CA ARG A 9 -12.49 5.69 32.75
C ARG A 9 -12.82 7.13 33.10
N PHE A 10 -11.92 7.77 33.84
CA PHE A 10 -12.05 9.17 34.25
C PHE A 10 -10.95 10.02 33.59
N ARG A 11 -11.32 11.23 33.17
CA ARG A 11 -10.38 12.29 32.76
C ARG A 11 -10.46 13.41 33.78
N ASN A 12 -9.34 13.73 34.43
CA ASN A 12 -9.25 14.88 35.32
C ASN A 12 -8.83 16.12 34.53
N VAL A 13 -9.47 17.24 34.85
CA VAL A 13 -9.09 18.56 34.32
C VAL A 13 -8.33 19.28 35.42
N SER A 14 -7.23 19.93 35.06
CA SER A 14 -6.47 20.79 35.96
C SER A 14 -6.34 22.16 35.32
N CYS A 15 -6.35 23.17 36.17
CA CYS A 15 -6.39 24.56 35.76
C CYS A 15 -5.08 25.24 36.14
N PHE A 16 -4.56 26.03 35.21
CA PHE A 16 -3.28 26.71 35.33
C PHE A 16 -3.48 28.19 35.07
N VAL A 17 -2.80 29.02 35.85
CA VAL A 17 -2.74 30.46 35.59
C VAL A 17 -1.54 30.75 34.70
N SER A 18 -1.79 31.42 33.59
CA SER A 18 -0.76 32.00 32.74
C SER A 18 -0.72 33.51 32.97
N ASP A 19 0.46 34.03 33.21
CA ASP A 19 0.75 35.46 33.39
C ASP A 19 0.76 36.24 32.05
N GLY A 20 0.54 35.56 30.92
CA GLY A 20 0.54 36.14 29.58
C GLY A 20 1.93 36.46 29.02
N SER A 21 3.02 36.10 29.73
CA SER A 21 4.39 36.37 29.27
C SER A 21 4.89 35.37 28.21
N GLY A 22 4.16 34.28 27.99
CA GLY A 22 4.46 33.27 26.97
C GLY A 22 5.77 32.50 27.19
N GLN A 23 6.47 32.73 28.31
CA GLN A 23 7.79 32.17 28.60
C GLN A 23 7.82 31.23 29.81
N GLU A 24 6.75 31.13 30.60
CA GLU A 24 6.70 30.25 31.77
C GLU A 24 5.60 29.18 31.68
N GLU A 25 5.94 27.97 32.10
CA GLU A 25 5.02 26.85 32.31
C GLU A 25 4.06 27.27 33.43
N GLY A 26 2.77 27.48 33.09
CA GLY A 26 1.80 28.05 34.02
C GLY A 26 1.75 27.32 35.36
N SER A 27 1.45 28.04 36.44
CA SER A 27 1.35 27.44 37.77
C SER A 27 -0.02 26.78 37.97
N LEU A 28 -0.05 25.56 38.48
CA LEU A 28 -1.30 24.87 38.84
C LEU A 28 -1.98 25.66 39.96
N VAL A 29 -3.28 25.92 39.80
CA VAL A 29 -4.05 26.71 40.75
C VAL A 29 -5.15 25.84 41.35
N ASP A 30 -5.53 26.17 42.58
CA ASP A 30 -6.64 25.52 43.27
C ASP A 30 -7.96 25.66 42.49
N ASP A 31 -8.76 24.60 42.51
CA ASP A 31 -10.02 24.49 41.78
C ASP A 31 -11.02 25.62 42.16
N GLU A 32 -10.95 26.19 43.37
CA GLU A 32 -11.80 27.32 43.78
C GLU A 32 -11.51 28.61 42.99
N MET A 33 -10.27 28.80 42.54
CA MET A 33 -9.83 29.98 41.79
C MET A 33 -10.12 29.84 40.30
N CYS A 34 -10.31 28.61 39.84
CA CYS A 34 -10.82 28.30 38.52
C CYS A 34 -12.34 28.34 38.65
N GLY A 35 -12.91 29.53 38.45
CA GLY A 35 -14.36 29.77 38.62
C GLY A 35 -15.22 28.75 37.88
N ASN A 36 -16.56 28.80 38.04
CA ASN A 36 -17.54 27.88 37.41
C ASN A 36 -17.51 27.91 35.86
N LEU A 37 -16.40 27.53 35.26
CA LEU A 37 -16.13 27.48 33.85
C LEU A 37 -16.49 26.07 33.41
N GLU A 38 -17.49 25.97 32.54
CA GLU A 38 -17.78 24.73 31.86
C GLU A 38 -16.52 24.33 31.06
N PRO A 39 -15.95 23.14 31.31
CA PRO A 39 -14.79 22.66 30.58
C PRO A 39 -15.05 22.69 29.06
N LEU A 40 -14.15 23.32 28.30
CA LEU A 40 -14.26 23.52 26.85
C LEU A 40 -12.99 23.05 26.15
N VAL A 41 -13.12 22.19 25.14
CA VAL A 41 -12.01 21.78 24.27
C VAL A 41 -12.34 22.29 22.87
N ASP A 42 -11.49 23.13 22.28
CA ASP A 42 -11.64 23.67 20.92
C ASP A 42 -13.00 24.31 20.60
N GLY A 43 -13.67 24.91 21.59
CA GLY A 43 -15.00 25.51 21.40
C GLY A 43 -16.18 24.59 21.70
N ASP A 44 -15.94 23.31 22.01
CA ASP A 44 -16.97 22.32 22.34
C ASP A 44 -17.18 22.20 23.86
N LYS A 45 -18.41 22.52 24.29
CA LYS A 45 -18.86 22.45 25.70
C LYS A 45 -19.20 21.03 26.18
N ARG A 46 -19.15 20.05 25.29
CA ARG A 46 -19.48 18.65 25.58
C ARG A 46 -18.21 17.87 25.90
N ILE A 47 -17.62 18.14 27.06
CA ILE A 47 -16.51 17.33 27.57
C ILE A 47 -17.06 16.14 28.36
N THR A 48 -16.68 14.93 27.93
CA THR A 48 -16.96 13.69 28.65
C THR A 48 -15.83 13.40 29.65
N LEU A 49 -16.10 13.61 30.94
CA LEU A 49 -15.16 13.37 32.04
C LEU A 49 -15.15 11.91 32.51
N GLU A 50 -16.28 11.23 32.37
CA GLU A 50 -16.47 9.82 32.74
C GLU A 50 -17.03 9.07 31.54
N GLU A 51 -16.38 7.97 31.18
CA GLU A 51 -16.78 7.15 30.03
C GLU A 51 -16.69 5.65 30.39
N PRO A 52 -17.70 4.84 30.03
CA PRO A 52 -17.58 3.39 30.16
C PRO A 52 -16.44 2.88 29.27
N CYS A 53 -15.62 2.00 29.83
CA CYS A 53 -14.51 1.37 29.12
C CYS A 53 -14.50 -0.13 29.39
N THR A 54 -14.08 -0.91 28.40
CA THR A 54 -13.94 -2.36 28.55
C THR A 54 -12.49 -2.73 28.25
N SER A 55 -11.82 -3.38 29.21
CA SER A 55 -10.46 -3.91 29.03
C SER A 55 -10.51 -5.41 28.82
N PRO A 56 -9.89 -5.97 27.77
CA PRO A 56 -9.92 -7.41 27.53
C PRO A 56 -9.26 -8.17 28.70
N CYS A 57 -9.91 -9.23 29.18
CA CYS A 57 -9.35 -10.15 30.16
C CYS A 57 -8.50 -11.24 29.48
N PRO A 58 -7.53 -11.85 30.17
CA PRO A 58 -6.81 -13.01 29.63
C PRO A 58 -7.77 -14.13 29.23
N GLY A 59 -7.71 -14.57 27.97
CA GLY A 59 -8.58 -15.59 27.40
C GLY A 59 -9.87 -15.08 26.75
N ASP A 60 -10.24 -13.81 26.97
CA ASP A 60 -11.40 -13.20 26.33
C ASP A 60 -10.96 -12.42 25.08
N CYS A 61 -11.71 -12.63 24.00
CA CYS A 61 -11.53 -11.91 22.74
C CYS A 61 -12.55 -10.76 22.67
N TYR A 62 -12.07 -9.54 22.55
CA TYR A 62 -12.93 -8.38 22.42
C TYR A 62 -12.89 -7.83 20.99
N LEU A 63 -14.05 -7.47 20.44
CA LEU A 63 -14.16 -6.82 19.14
C LEU A 63 -14.31 -5.32 19.37
N THR A 64 -13.54 -4.51 18.65
CA THR A 64 -13.78 -3.06 18.63
C THR A 64 -15.14 -2.76 18.03
N ASP A 65 -15.61 -1.55 18.28
CA ASP A 65 -16.70 -1.00 17.49
C ASP A 65 -16.33 -0.96 16.00
N TRP A 66 -17.37 -1.00 15.18
CA TRP A 66 -17.24 -0.80 13.74
C TRP A 66 -16.72 0.60 13.45
N THR A 67 -15.79 0.71 12.50
CA THR A 67 -15.44 1.99 11.92
C THR A 67 -16.65 2.61 11.25
N LEU A 68 -16.60 3.94 11.08
CA LEU A 68 -17.50 4.61 10.14
C LEU A 68 -17.36 3.98 8.75
N TRP A 69 -18.44 4.01 7.99
CA TRP A 69 -18.41 3.58 6.59
C TRP A 69 -17.46 4.46 5.79
N SER A 70 -16.65 3.83 4.93
CA SER A 70 -15.81 4.56 4.00
C SER A 70 -16.66 5.45 3.09
N PRO A 71 -16.08 6.50 2.48
CA PRO A 71 -16.68 7.14 1.32
C PRO A 71 -17.06 6.10 0.26
N CYS A 72 -18.14 6.38 -0.46
CA CYS A 72 -18.63 5.50 -1.53
C CYS A 72 -17.58 5.43 -2.65
N GLN A 73 -16.97 4.25 -2.81
CA GLN A 73 -16.00 4.02 -3.87
C GLN A 73 -16.75 3.81 -5.18
N LEU A 74 -16.57 4.75 -6.10
CA LEU A 74 -17.23 4.76 -7.40
C LEU A 74 -16.37 4.05 -8.44
N SER A 75 -16.97 3.12 -9.18
CA SER A 75 -16.38 2.38 -10.29
C SER A 75 -16.72 3.05 -11.63
N CYS A 76 -16.32 4.32 -11.78
CA CYS A 76 -16.63 5.14 -12.96
C CYS A 76 -15.47 5.16 -13.96
N VAL A 77 -15.78 5.01 -15.26
CA VAL A 77 -14.85 5.26 -16.37
C VAL A 77 -15.53 6.23 -17.34
N SER A 78 -14.89 7.35 -17.63
CA SER A 78 -15.43 8.39 -18.53
C SER A 78 -16.86 8.85 -18.18
N GLY A 79 -17.17 8.97 -16.89
CA GLY A 79 -18.50 9.38 -16.40
C GLY A 79 -19.59 8.31 -16.47
N ALA A 80 -19.28 7.10 -16.97
CA ALA A 80 -20.19 5.96 -16.99
C ALA A 80 -19.86 4.98 -15.84
N ASP A 81 -20.91 4.48 -15.19
CA ASP A 81 -20.82 3.36 -14.25
C ASP A 81 -20.52 2.08 -15.03
N LEU A 82 -19.47 1.36 -14.62
CA LEU A 82 -19.07 0.09 -15.23
C LEU A 82 -20.05 -1.07 -14.89
N GLY A 83 -21.10 -0.82 -14.11
CA GLY A 83 -22.12 -1.81 -13.76
C GLY A 83 -21.68 -2.78 -12.65
N PHE A 84 -20.47 -2.60 -12.11
CA PHE A 84 -20.01 -3.31 -10.91
C PHE A 84 -20.63 -2.73 -9.62
N GLY A 85 -21.32 -1.59 -9.72
CA GLY A 85 -21.92 -0.89 -8.60
C GLY A 85 -20.85 -0.22 -7.72
N SER A 86 -21.26 0.83 -7.01
CA SER A 86 -20.40 1.48 -6.02
C SER A 86 -20.52 0.80 -4.65
N VAL A 87 -19.42 0.72 -3.92
CA VAL A 87 -19.31 -0.01 -2.64
C VAL A 87 -18.75 0.88 -1.54
N GLN A 88 -19.28 0.73 -0.33
CA GLN A 88 -18.67 1.23 0.90
C GLN A 88 -18.18 0.07 1.75
N VAL A 89 -17.08 0.28 2.46
CA VAL A 89 -16.43 -0.72 3.32
C VAL A 89 -16.29 -0.16 4.73
N ARG A 90 -16.41 -1.03 5.73
CA ARG A 90 -16.04 -0.75 7.12
C ARG A 90 -15.30 -1.94 7.74
N SER A 91 -14.53 -1.69 8.80
CA SER A 91 -13.83 -2.72 9.58
C SER A 91 -14.23 -2.71 11.05
N ARG A 92 -13.93 -3.81 11.74
CA ARG A 92 -13.68 -3.82 13.18
C ARG A 92 -12.48 -4.69 13.48
N ALA A 93 -11.69 -4.34 14.49
CA ALA A 93 -10.50 -5.08 14.89
C ALA A 93 -10.79 -5.98 16.10
N VAL A 94 -9.92 -6.96 16.30
CA VAL A 94 -9.96 -7.89 17.44
C VAL A 94 -8.84 -7.49 18.39
N LEU A 95 -9.19 -7.29 19.66
CA LEU A 95 -8.28 -6.94 20.74
C LEU A 95 -8.08 -8.15 21.65
N ALA A 96 -6.83 -8.57 21.80
CA ALA A 96 -6.42 -9.59 22.78
C ALA A 96 -5.24 -9.04 23.59
N GLN A 97 -5.25 -9.31 24.91
CA GLN A 97 -4.19 -8.83 25.80
C GLN A 97 -2.87 -9.60 25.62
N GLU A 98 -2.94 -10.89 25.31
CA GLU A 98 -1.77 -11.76 25.12
C GLU A 98 -1.71 -12.19 23.65
N PRO A 99 -0.56 -12.05 22.96
CA PRO A 99 -0.42 -12.46 21.56
C PRO A 99 -0.67 -13.96 21.34
N GLU A 100 -0.43 -14.79 22.37
CA GLU A 100 -0.72 -16.23 22.33
C GLU A 100 -2.23 -16.52 22.22
N ASN A 101 -3.08 -15.64 22.76
CA ASN A 101 -4.54 -15.75 22.70
C ASN A 101 -5.11 -15.24 21.37
N LEU A 102 -4.33 -14.48 20.59
CA LEU A 102 -4.77 -13.93 19.31
C LEU A 102 -5.15 -15.03 18.30
N LEU A 103 -4.49 -16.20 18.39
CA LEU A 103 -4.80 -17.40 17.60
C LEU A 103 -6.14 -18.07 17.96
N GLN A 104 -6.69 -17.77 19.14
CA GLN A 104 -7.99 -18.29 19.59
C GLN A 104 -9.14 -17.33 19.29
N CYS A 105 -8.82 -16.08 18.95
CA CYS A 105 -9.80 -15.08 18.58
C CYS A 105 -10.17 -15.17 17.10
N PRO A 106 -11.37 -14.68 16.72
CA PRO A 106 -11.71 -14.51 15.31
C PRO A 106 -10.70 -13.60 14.60
N GLU A 107 -10.60 -13.74 13.28
CA GLU A 107 -9.81 -12.81 12.46
C GLU A 107 -10.52 -11.45 12.35
N GLN A 108 -9.77 -10.40 11.98
CA GLN A 108 -10.33 -9.08 11.72
C GLN A 108 -11.50 -9.15 10.73
N GLU A 109 -12.60 -8.47 11.06
CA GLU A 109 -13.81 -8.50 10.27
C GLU A 109 -13.99 -7.23 9.42
N TRP A 110 -14.57 -7.43 8.23
CA TRP A 110 -14.85 -6.38 7.26
C TRP A 110 -16.24 -6.59 6.68
N GLU A 111 -16.95 -5.49 6.41
CA GLU A 111 -18.25 -5.52 5.76
C GLU A 111 -18.26 -4.58 4.56
N ALA A 112 -18.85 -5.04 3.46
CA ALA A 112 -19.06 -4.27 2.26
C ALA A 112 -20.56 -4.14 1.98
N ARG A 113 -21.02 -2.94 1.63
CA ARG A 113 -22.40 -2.70 1.22
C ARG A 113 -22.45 -1.90 -0.08
N PRO A 114 -23.47 -2.14 -0.93
CA PRO A 114 -23.70 -1.27 -2.07
C PRO A 114 -24.09 0.12 -1.58
N CYS A 115 -23.56 1.14 -2.25
CA CYS A 115 -23.96 2.52 -2.09
C CYS A 115 -24.43 3.05 -3.45
N THR A 116 -25.23 4.11 -3.44
CA THR A 116 -25.63 4.80 -4.67
C THR A 116 -24.92 6.15 -4.69
N GLY A 117 -23.81 6.22 -5.43
CA GLY A 117 -23.16 7.48 -5.78
C GLY A 117 -23.24 7.65 -7.29
N GLY A 118 -23.77 8.77 -7.77
CA GLY A 118 -23.70 9.08 -9.20
C GLY A 118 -22.25 9.34 -9.59
N CYS A 119 -21.83 8.88 -10.77
CA CYS A 119 -20.55 9.28 -11.34
C CYS A 119 -20.54 10.81 -11.50
N PRO A 120 -19.63 11.54 -10.85
CA PRO A 120 -19.48 12.96 -11.14
C PRO A 120 -19.10 13.11 -12.60
N MET A 121 -19.88 13.90 -13.34
CA MET A 121 -19.62 14.26 -14.74
C MET A 121 -18.47 15.27 -14.77
N THR A 122 -17.27 14.84 -14.40
CA THR A 122 -16.08 15.69 -14.54
C THR A 122 -15.56 15.53 -15.96
N ALA A 123 -15.95 16.51 -16.78
CA ALA A 123 -15.42 16.90 -18.09
C ALA A 123 -15.36 15.82 -19.19
N GLN A 124 -16.29 15.98 -20.14
CA GLN A 124 -16.26 15.70 -21.58
C GLN A 124 -15.34 14.60 -22.17
N PRO A 125 -15.84 13.85 -23.17
CA PRO A 125 -15.02 12.89 -23.90
C PRO A 125 -13.78 13.56 -24.51
N VAL A 126 -12.67 12.83 -24.46
CA VAL A 126 -11.31 13.07 -24.97
C VAL A 126 -11.22 13.48 -26.48
N ALA A 127 -12.36 13.67 -27.15
CA ALA A 127 -12.46 14.01 -28.56
C ALA A 127 -12.33 15.51 -28.88
N ASP A 128 -12.11 16.37 -27.88
CA ASP A 128 -11.79 17.79 -28.08
C ASP A 128 -10.45 18.15 -27.41
N ARG A 129 -9.44 17.29 -27.59
CA ARG A 129 -8.06 17.53 -27.12
C ARG A 129 -7.38 18.57 -28.01
N SER A 130 -7.75 19.83 -27.85
CA SER A 130 -6.92 20.95 -28.27
C SER A 130 -5.78 21.10 -27.27
N CYS A 131 -4.54 20.83 -27.69
CA CYS A 131 -3.38 21.23 -26.90
C CYS A 131 -3.36 22.76 -26.83
N ASP A 132 -3.35 23.34 -25.63
CA ASP A 132 -3.25 24.79 -25.42
C ASP A 132 -1.95 25.10 -24.67
N PRO A 133 -0.92 25.69 -25.32
CA PRO A 133 -0.90 26.18 -26.70
C PRO A 133 -0.76 25.04 -27.74
N ALA A 134 -1.25 25.28 -28.96
CA ALA A 134 -1.19 24.32 -30.05
C ALA A 134 0.26 23.93 -30.37
N CYS A 135 0.49 22.62 -30.55
CA CYS A 135 1.80 22.07 -30.89
C CYS A 135 2.19 22.42 -32.32
N ASN A 136 2.79 23.60 -32.50
CA ASN A 136 3.21 24.11 -33.81
C ASN A 136 4.64 23.66 -34.21
N ARG A 137 5.32 22.87 -33.36
CA ARG A 137 6.71 22.48 -33.60
C ARG A 137 6.78 21.25 -34.52
N PRO A 138 7.75 21.19 -35.44
CA PRO A 138 7.90 20.04 -36.34
C PRO A 138 8.21 18.78 -35.53
N ARG A 139 7.59 17.66 -35.90
CA ARG A 139 7.75 16.36 -35.20
C ARG A 139 7.25 16.36 -33.75
N SER A 140 6.36 17.29 -33.41
CA SER A 140 5.66 17.31 -32.12
C SER A 140 4.25 16.75 -32.22
N PHE A 141 3.79 16.10 -31.16
CA PHE A 141 2.44 15.54 -31.05
C PHE A 141 1.81 15.90 -29.70
N CYS A 142 0.48 15.96 -29.66
CA CYS A 142 -0.26 16.22 -28.43
C CYS A 142 -0.38 14.92 -27.62
N THR A 143 0.17 14.88 -26.41
CA THR A 143 0.15 13.70 -25.54
C THR A 143 -1.21 13.50 -24.86
N GLU A 144 -1.42 12.32 -24.25
CA GLU A 144 -2.63 12.03 -23.47
C GLU A 144 -2.84 13.03 -22.30
N ALA A 145 -1.75 13.60 -21.81
CA ALA A 145 -1.73 14.62 -20.76
C ALA A 145 -2.03 16.05 -21.25
N GLY A 146 -2.26 16.26 -22.55
CA GLY A 146 -2.52 17.60 -23.11
C GLY A 146 -1.27 18.48 -23.24
N VAL A 147 -0.07 17.87 -23.21
CA VAL A 147 1.23 18.55 -23.36
C VAL A 147 1.86 18.16 -24.69
N CYS A 148 2.57 19.07 -25.35
CA CYS A 148 3.31 18.77 -26.58
C CYS A 148 4.55 17.92 -26.29
N GLY A 149 4.64 16.74 -26.89
CA GLY A 149 5.82 15.89 -26.87
C GLY A 149 6.42 15.66 -28.26
N CYS A 150 7.54 14.95 -28.34
CA CYS A 150 8.25 14.66 -29.61
C CYS A 150 8.05 13.23 -30.14
N GLU A 151 7.99 13.07 -31.47
CA GLU A 151 7.95 11.76 -32.14
C GLU A 151 9.14 10.86 -31.74
N GLU A 152 8.96 9.54 -31.86
CA GLU A 152 10.02 8.56 -31.56
C GLU A 152 11.32 8.87 -32.33
N GLY A 153 12.46 8.82 -31.63
CA GLY A 153 13.76 9.17 -32.20
C GLY A 153 14.15 10.64 -32.03
N TYR A 154 13.29 11.46 -31.41
CA TYR A 154 13.57 12.85 -31.04
C TYR A 154 13.49 13.06 -29.52
N THR A 155 14.32 13.94 -28.99
CA THR A 155 14.28 14.42 -27.60
C THR A 155 13.70 15.82 -27.54
N GLU A 156 12.95 16.07 -26.47
CA GLU A 156 12.31 17.35 -26.17
C GLU A 156 13.35 18.34 -25.63
N VAL A 157 13.48 19.49 -26.29
CA VAL A 157 14.22 20.64 -25.79
C VAL A 157 13.19 21.64 -25.26
N MET A 158 13.28 21.98 -23.99
CA MET A 158 12.30 22.83 -23.30
C MET A 158 12.80 24.27 -23.19
N THR A 159 11.89 25.24 -23.31
CA THR A 159 12.14 26.65 -23.00
C THR A 159 12.25 26.86 -21.48
N SER A 160 12.81 27.99 -21.03
CA SER A 160 12.84 28.41 -19.62
C SER A 160 11.47 28.37 -18.94
N ASP A 161 10.42 28.56 -19.72
CA ASP A 161 9.03 28.64 -19.27
C ASP A 161 8.36 27.24 -19.25
N GLY A 162 9.12 26.17 -19.49
CA GLY A 162 8.63 24.79 -19.46
C GLY A 162 7.80 24.36 -20.66
N LEU A 163 7.85 25.10 -21.78
CA LEU A 163 7.19 24.75 -23.04
C LEU A 163 8.15 24.01 -23.98
N LEU A 164 7.62 23.15 -24.85
CA LEU A 164 8.41 22.50 -25.89
C LEU A 164 8.95 23.52 -26.91
N ASP A 165 10.27 23.71 -26.93
CA ASP A 165 10.96 24.58 -27.86
C ASP A 165 11.29 23.84 -29.17
N GLN A 166 11.93 22.68 -29.11
CA GLN A 166 12.27 21.93 -30.32
C GLN A 166 12.43 20.43 -30.07
N CYS A 167 12.04 19.64 -31.06
CA CYS A 167 12.38 18.22 -31.15
C CYS A 167 13.71 18.05 -31.88
N THR A 168 14.74 17.54 -31.20
CA THR A 168 16.06 17.27 -31.79
C THR A 168 16.31 15.78 -31.85
N VAL A 169 16.98 15.29 -32.90
CA VAL A 169 17.24 13.86 -33.06
C VAL A 169 18.08 13.34 -31.90
N ILE A 170 17.68 12.22 -31.31
CA ILE A 170 18.45 11.57 -30.25
C ILE A 170 19.81 11.15 -30.83
N PRO A 171 20.95 11.68 -30.35
CA PRO A 171 22.25 11.31 -30.88
C PRO A 171 22.56 9.86 -30.48
N VAL A 172 22.72 8.99 -31.46
CA VAL A 172 23.23 7.63 -31.23
C VAL A 172 24.71 7.73 -30.91
N LEU A 173 25.07 7.53 -29.65
CA LEU A 173 26.46 7.37 -29.21
C LEU A 173 26.97 6.01 -29.68
N GLU A 174 27.73 5.99 -30.79
CA GLU A 174 28.63 4.87 -31.03
C GLU A 174 29.77 4.94 -30.01
N ILE A 175 29.72 4.05 -29.01
CA ILE A 175 30.84 3.82 -28.10
C ILE A 175 31.93 3.15 -28.95
N PRO A 176 33.09 3.78 -29.20
CA PRO A 176 34.12 3.15 -30.01
C PRO A 176 34.66 1.98 -29.21
N THR A 177 34.39 0.77 -29.70
CA THR A 177 35.10 -0.42 -29.24
C THR A 177 36.59 -0.16 -29.38
N ALA A 178 37.33 -0.32 -28.30
CA ALA A 178 38.74 0.01 -28.17
C ALA A 178 39.61 -0.73 -29.18
N ARG A 179 39.74 -0.18 -30.39
CA ARG A 179 40.89 -0.41 -31.28
C ARG A 179 40.94 0.59 -32.43
N ASP A 180 41.29 1.84 -32.14
CA ASP A 180 41.97 2.64 -33.17
C ASP A 180 42.90 3.68 -32.55
N ASN A 181 44.20 3.53 -32.82
CA ASN A 181 45.29 4.33 -32.26
C ASN A 181 45.68 5.49 -33.20
N ARG A 182 44.73 6.32 -33.60
CA ARG A 182 45.07 7.56 -34.33
C ARG A 182 44.33 8.74 -33.72
N ALA A 183 45.12 9.71 -33.32
CA ALA A 183 44.72 10.93 -32.66
C ALA A 183 44.05 11.86 -33.68
N ASP A 184 42.81 11.56 -34.03
CA ASP A 184 41.96 12.46 -34.80
C ASP A 184 40.90 13.01 -33.84
N VAL A 185 40.78 14.34 -33.81
CA VAL A 185 39.81 15.08 -32.99
C VAL A 185 38.42 14.46 -33.22
N LYS A 186 37.84 13.90 -32.16
CA LYS A 186 36.49 13.31 -32.17
C LYS A 186 35.44 14.40 -32.41
N THR A 187 35.24 14.78 -33.65
CA THR A 187 34.06 15.55 -34.05
C THR A 187 32.86 14.62 -34.06
N ILE A 188 31.98 14.79 -33.08
CA ILE A 188 30.69 14.13 -33.01
C ILE A 188 29.87 14.60 -34.22
N ARG A 189 29.61 13.72 -35.19
CA ARG A 189 28.66 13.97 -36.27
C ARG A 189 27.36 13.25 -35.95
N ALA A 190 26.26 13.99 -35.90
CA ALA A 190 24.92 13.43 -35.89
C ALA A 190 24.57 12.94 -37.30
N VAL A 191 24.15 11.68 -37.43
CA VAL A 191 23.72 11.09 -38.71
C VAL A 191 22.21 10.83 -38.66
N SER A 192 21.51 11.18 -39.73
CA SER A 192 20.05 11.05 -39.87
C SER A 192 19.59 9.59 -39.95
N PRO A 193 18.46 9.18 -39.33
CA PRO A 193 18.06 7.77 -39.25
C PRO A 193 17.54 7.15 -40.56
N THR A 194 17.40 7.94 -41.64
CA THR A 194 16.63 7.50 -42.83
C THR A 194 17.44 6.83 -43.93
N GLN A 195 18.67 6.36 -43.68
CA GLN A 195 19.39 5.61 -44.71
C GLN A 195 19.00 4.12 -44.68
N PRO A 196 18.40 3.56 -45.76
CA PRO A 196 18.15 2.13 -45.82
C PRO A 196 19.49 1.41 -46.00
N SER A 197 19.95 0.69 -44.97
CA SER A 197 21.13 -0.16 -45.09
C SER A 197 20.78 -1.35 -45.99
N ASN A 198 21.31 -1.34 -47.22
CA ASN A 198 21.34 -2.52 -48.08
C ASN A 198 22.03 -3.66 -47.30
N SER A 199 21.25 -4.67 -46.95
CA SER A 199 21.70 -5.85 -46.25
C SER A 199 22.63 -6.68 -47.14
N LEU A 200 23.86 -6.92 -46.68
CA LEU A 200 24.59 -8.16 -46.96
C LEU A 200 24.77 -8.97 -45.67
N PRO A 201 24.74 -10.31 -45.76
CA PRO A 201 24.41 -11.17 -44.64
C PRO A 201 25.66 -11.53 -43.85
N GLY A 202 25.78 -11.01 -42.63
CA GLY A 202 26.88 -11.40 -41.78
C GLY A 202 26.86 -10.70 -40.44
N ARG A 203 26.49 -11.47 -39.41
CA ARG A 203 26.80 -11.24 -37.99
C ARG A 203 25.79 -10.39 -37.22
N ALA A 204 24.69 -11.05 -36.86
CA ALA A 204 23.71 -10.60 -35.88
C ALA A 204 24.32 -10.55 -34.46
N GLY A 205 24.48 -9.34 -33.93
CA GLY A 205 24.60 -9.11 -32.49
C GLY A 205 23.22 -9.23 -31.85
N ARG A 206 22.99 -10.28 -31.05
CA ARG A 206 21.74 -10.48 -30.32
C ARG A 206 21.65 -9.47 -29.17
N THR A 207 20.88 -8.41 -29.37
CA THR A 207 20.39 -7.54 -28.30
C THR A 207 19.24 -8.27 -27.60
N TRP A 208 19.44 -8.70 -26.35
CA TRP A 208 18.39 -9.33 -25.55
C TRP A 208 17.45 -8.27 -24.97
N PHE A 209 16.52 -7.78 -25.79
CA PHE A 209 15.30 -7.15 -25.29
C PHE A 209 14.19 -8.22 -25.25
N LEU A 210 13.84 -8.68 -24.05
CA LEU A 210 12.70 -9.57 -23.83
C LEU A 210 11.40 -8.77 -24.00
N GLN A 211 11.05 -8.43 -25.25
CA GLN A 211 9.76 -7.86 -25.59
C GLN A 211 8.76 -9.03 -25.72
N PRO A 212 7.82 -9.22 -24.76
CA PRO A 212 6.93 -10.38 -24.74
C PRO A 212 5.85 -10.30 -25.82
N PHE A 213 5.56 -9.09 -26.30
CA PHE A 213 4.63 -8.82 -27.39
C PHE A 213 5.37 -8.72 -28.72
N GLY A 214 4.87 -9.41 -29.74
CA GLY A 214 5.28 -9.19 -31.12
C GLY A 214 4.70 -7.88 -31.68
N PRO A 215 5.22 -7.39 -32.82
CA PRO A 215 4.68 -6.20 -33.50
C PRO A 215 3.18 -6.33 -33.86
N ASP A 216 2.64 -7.55 -33.90
CA ASP A 216 1.23 -7.84 -34.17
C ASP A 216 0.35 -7.88 -32.90
N GLY A 217 0.86 -7.47 -31.74
CA GLY A 217 0.16 -7.51 -30.45
C GLY A 217 -0.05 -8.93 -29.87
N LYS A 218 0.41 -9.97 -30.55
CA LYS A 218 0.31 -11.37 -30.10
C LYS A 218 1.48 -11.74 -29.19
N LEU A 219 1.20 -12.53 -28.15
CA LEU A 219 2.23 -13.10 -27.27
C LEU A 219 3.14 -14.03 -28.07
N LYS A 220 4.46 -13.86 -27.92
CA LYS A 220 5.42 -14.78 -28.54
C LYS A 220 5.34 -16.17 -27.90
N THR A 221 5.48 -17.20 -28.72
CA THR A 221 5.37 -18.62 -28.31
C THR A 221 6.32 -19.02 -27.18
N TRP A 222 7.51 -18.41 -27.07
CA TRP A 222 8.44 -18.66 -25.97
C TRP A 222 7.88 -18.24 -24.59
N VAL A 223 7.00 -17.25 -24.54
CA VAL A 223 6.37 -16.76 -23.29
C VAL A 223 5.44 -17.83 -22.71
N TYR A 224 4.68 -18.52 -23.57
CA TYR A 224 3.86 -19.67 -23.14
C TYR A 224 4.72 -20.84 -22.64
N GLY A 225 5.90 -21.05 -23.24
CA GLY A 225 6.86 -22.05 -22.76
C GLY A 225 7.40 -21.72 -21.35
N VAL A 226 7.72 -20.46 -21.09
CA VAL A 226 8.15 -20.00 -19.76
C VAL A 226 7.02 -20.10 -18.74
N ALA A 227 5.81 -19.70 -19.11
CA ALA A 227 4.63 -19.79 -18.25
C ALA A 227 4.28 -21.25 -17.89
N ALA A 228 4.31 -22.16 -18.86
CA ALA A 228 4.09 -23.59 -18.63
C ALA A 228 5.18 -24.20 -17.73
N GLY A 229 6.45 -23.82 -17.94
CA GLY A 229 7.56 -24.25 -17.10
C GLY A 229 7.43 -23.77 -15.65
N ALA A 230 7.06 -22.50 -15.46
CA ALA A 230 6.80 -21.94 -14.13
C ALA A 230 5.64 -22.65 -13.42
N PHE A 231 4.57 -22.97 -14.15
CA PHE A 231 3.41 -23.69 -13.61
C PHE A 231 3.76 -25.11 -13.14
N VAL A 232 4.53 -25.86 -13.93
CA VAL A 232 5.01 -27.21 -13.56
C VAL A 232 5.92 -27.15 -12.34
N LEU A 233 6.81 -26.16 -12.27
CA LEU A 233 7.70 -25.95 -11.12
C LEU A 233 6.92 -25.63 -9.84
N LEU A 234 5.85 -24.82 -9.95
CA LEU A 234 4.98 -24.48 -8.83
C LEU A 234 4.25 -25.72 -8.29
N ILE A 235 3.69 -26.55 -9.17
CA ILE A 235 3.05 -27.83 -8.78
C ILE A 235 4.05 -28.73 -8.04
N PHE A 236 5.29 -28.81 -8.53
CA PHE A 236 6.32 -29.62 -7.91
C PHE A 236 6.68 -29.13 -6.50
N ILE A 237 6.82 -27.81 -6.33
CA ILE A 237 7.07 -27.20 -5.01
C ILE A 237 5.92 -27.51 -4.06
N VAL A 238 4.66 -27.31 -4.47
CA VAL A 238 3.48 -27.59 -3.64
C VAL A 238 3.41 -29.06 -3.24
N SER A 239 3.73 -29.98 -4.17
CA SER A 239 3.80 -31.41 -3.89
C SER A 239 4.88 -31.75 -2.86
N MET A 240 6.08 -31.19 -3.02
CA MET A 240 7.19 -31.40 -2.08
C MET A 240 6.88 -30.81 -0.70
N THR A 241 6.30 -29.60 -0.63
CA THR A 241 5.87 -29.01 0.65
C THR A 241 4.76 -29.84 1.28
N PHE A 242 3.80 -30.35 0.50
CA PHE A 242 2.75 -31.21 1.03
C PHE A 242 3.32 -32.50 1.60
N LEU A 243 4.30 -33.13 0.95
CA LEU A 243 4.97 -34.33 1.45
C LEU A 243 5.84 -34.06 2.69
N ALA A 244 6.50 -32.90 2.76
CA ALA A 244 7.28 -32.49 3.93
C ALA A 244 6.38 -32.11 5.13
N CYS A 245 5.23 -31.48 4.87
CA CYS A 245 4.26 -31.10 5.89
C CYS A 245 3.33 -32.25 6.30
N LYS A 246 3.26 -33.33 5.49
CA LYS A 246 2.55 -34.56 5.85
C LYS A 246 3.33 -35.29 6.94
N LYS A 247 3.08 -34.90 8.20
CA LYS A 247 3.65 -35.53 9.39
C LYS A 247 3.53 -37.06 9.27
N PRO A 248 4.60 -37.83 9.51
CA PRO A 248 4.49 -39.28 9.57
C PRO A 248 3.49 -39.63 10.67
N LYS A 249 2.46 -40.42 10.34
CA LYS A 249 1.51 -40.95 11.33
C LYS A 249 2.31 -41.69 12.40
N LYS A 250 2.45 -41.11 13.59
CA LYS A 250 3.02 -41.80 14.76
C LYS A 250 2.07 -42.94 15.15
N PRO A 251 2.54 -44.19 15.36
CA PRO A 251 1.70 -45.26 15.86
C PRO A 251 1.27 -44.95 17.31
N GLN A 252 -0.01 -45.13 17.57
CA GLN A 252 -0.71 -44.90 18.84
C GLN A 252 -0.27 -45.93 19.90
N ARG A 253 0.91 -45.75 20.52
CA ARG A 253 1.38 -46.67 21.59
C ARG A 253 2.03 -46.01 22.82
N ARG A 254 1.68 -44.75 23.13
CA ARG A 254 2.19 -44.05 24.35
C ARG A 254 1.15 -43.39 25.25
N GLN A 255 -0.15 -43.60 25.00
CA GLN A 255 -1.21 -42.95 25.79
C GLN A 255 -1.76 -43.82 26.94
N MET A 256 -1.27 -45.05 27.12
CA MET A 256 -1.81 -45.98 28.13
C MET A 256 -1.03 -46.03 29.46
N TYR A 257 0.08 -45.29 29.64
CA TYR A 257 0.90 -45.39 30.87
C TYR A 257 0.76 -44.19 31.84
N ASN A 258 0.25 -43.03 31.41
CA ASN A 258 0.24 -41.83 32.26
C ASN A 258 -1.08 -41.55 33.02
N ASN A 259 -2.09 -42.41 32.88
CA ASN A 259 -3.40 -42.22 33.52
C ASN A 259 -3.60 -43.02 34.81
N ARG A 260 -2.53 -43.53 35.44
CA ARG A 260 -2.68 -44.50 36.54
C ARG A 260 -1.73 -44.37 37.72
N LEU A 261 -1.28 -43.17 38.07
CA LEU A 261 -0.78 -42.86 39.43
C LEU A 261 -0.92 -41.37 39.78
N LYS A 262 -1.99 -41.01 40.50
CA LYS A 262 -2.05 -39.85 41.39
C LYS A 262 -2.51 -40.37 42.76
N PRO A 263 -1.61 -40.60 43.73
CA PRO A 263 -2.02 -40.76 45.11
C PRO A 263 -2.24 -39.39 45.76
N LEU A 264 -3.34 -39.28 46.50
CA LEU A 264 -3.63 -38.22 47.46
C LEU A 264 -2.69 -38.39 48.68
N THR A 265 -1.92 -37.36 49.00
CA THR A 265 -1.29 -37.19 50.33
C THR A 265 -1.38 -35.69 50.66
N LEU A 266 -2.30 -35.27 51.53
CA LEU A 266 -2.25 -35.32 52.99
C LEU A 266 -1.36 -34.20 53.56
N ALA A 267 -1.98 -33.45 54.47
CA ALA A 267 -1.59 -32.20 55.10
C ALA A 267 -0.14 -32.13 55.61
N TYR A 268 0.43 -30.92 55.57
CA TYR A 268 1.38 -30.48 56.58
C TYR A 268 1.09 -29.03 56.98
N ASP A 269 0.85 -28.90 58.28
CA ASP A 269 0.66 -27.72 59.10
C ASP A 269 2.01 -27.02 59.32
N GLY A 270 2.02 -25.70 59.46
CA GLY A 270 3.27 -24.95 59.51
C GLY A 270 3.06 -23.49 59.86
N ASP A 271 2.63 -23.28 61.11
CA ASP A 271 2.92 -22.08 61.89
C ASP A 271 4.36 -21.59 61.65
N ALA A 272 4.48 -20.29 61.36
CA ALA A 272 5.69 -19.53 61.64
C ALA A 272 5.28 -18.07 61.84
N ASP A 273 5.16 -17.71 63.12
CA ASP A 273 5.37 -16.35 63.60
C ASP A 273 6.65 -15.76 62.98
N MET A 274 6.57 -14.51 62.52
CA MET A 274 7.55 -13.41 62.60
C MET A 274 6.99 -12.18 61.89
#